data_AF-A6YM31-F1
#
_entry.id   AF-A6YM31-F1
#
_cell.length_a   1.000
_cell.length_b   1.000
_cell.length_c   1.000
_cell.angle_alpha   90.00
_cell.angle_beta   90.00
_cell.angle_gamma   90.00
#
_symmetry.space_group_name_H-M   'P 1'
#
loop_
_entity.id
_entity.type
_entity.pdbx_description
1 polymer ?
#
loop_
_entity_poly.entity_id
_entity_poly.type
_entity_poly.pdbx_seq_one_letter_code
_entity_poly.pdbx_strand_id
1 'polypeptide(L)'
;LAVAVSFMSLTISLPGVQAAENPQLKENLTNFVPKHSLVQSELPSVSDKAIKQYLKQNGKVFKGNPSERLKLIDHTTDDLGYKHFRYVPVVNGVPVKDSQVIIHVDKSNNVYAINGELNNDASAKTANSKKLSANQALDHAFKAIGKSPEAVSNGNVANKNKAELKAAATKDGKYRLAYDVTIRYIEPEPANWEVTVDAETGKVLKKQNKVEHAAATGTGTTLKGKTVSLNISSENGKYVMRDLSKPTGTQIITYDLQNRQYNLPGTLVSSTTNQFTTSSQRAAVDAHYNLGKVYDYFYQTFKRNSYDNKGGKIVSSVHYGSRYNNAAWIGDQMIYGDGDGSFFSPLSGSMDVTAHEMTHGVTQETATA
;
A
#
# COMPACT_ATOMS: atom_id res chain seq x y z
N LEU A 1 12.71 -41.48 16.06
CA LEU A 1 13.10 -40.66 14.88
C LEU A 1 12.01 -39.60 14.69
N ALA A 2 12.15 -38.43 15.31
CA ALA A 2 11.17 -37.35 15.22
C ALA A 2 11.69 -36.33 14.20
N VAL A 3 10.92 -36.13 13.14
CA VAL A 3 11.23 -35.23 12.02
C VAL A 3 11.10 -33.79 12.51
N ALA A 4 12.22 -33.08 12.54
CA ALA A 4 12.26 -31.64 12.76
C ALA A 4 11.76 -30.92 11.50
N VAL A 5 10.54 -30.38 11.56
CA VAL A 5 10.02 -29.49 10.51
C VAL A 5 10.60 -28.11 10.77
N SER A 6 11.67 -27.79 10.02
CA SER A 6 12.23 -26.46 9.93
C SER A 6 11.27 -25.56 9.16
N PHE A 7 10.62 -24.62 9.85
CA PHE A 7 9.90 -23.52 9.19
C PHE A 7 10.94 -22.55 8.62
N MET A 8 11.31 -22.75 7.35
CA MET A 8 11.95 -21.70 6.55
C MET A 8 10.94 -20.58 6.34
N SER A 9 11.26 -19.37 6.84
CA SER A 9 10.54 -18.16 6.46
C SER A 9 10.87 -17.87 4.99
N LEU A 10 9.93 -18.13 4.10
CA LEU A 10 10.02 -17.74 2.70
C LEU A 10 9.74 -16.23 2.62
N THR A 11 10.78 -15.40 2.59
CA THR A 11 10.64 -13.99 2.21
C THR A 11 10.43 -13.91 0.71
N ILE A 12 9.17 -13.87 0.30
CA ILE A 12 8.78 -13.54 -1.07
C ILE A 12 8.96 -12.02 -1.21
N SER A 13 10.07 -11.57 -1.78
CA SER A 13 10.19 -10.16 -2.23
C SER A 13 9.47 -10.02 -3.57
N LEU A 14 8.30 -9.38 -3.56
CA LEU A 14 7.57 -9.03 -4.79
C LEU A 14 7.96 -7.62 -5.24
N PRO A 15 8.34 -7.40 -6.51
CA PRO A 15 8.64 -6.07 -7.03
C PRO A 15 7.34 -5.29 -7.27
N GLY A 16 7.24 -4.09 -6.68
CA GLY A 16 6.05 -3.22 -6.78
C GLY A 16 5.85 -2.29 -5.56
N VAL A 17 6.65 -2.46 -4.50
CA VAL A 17 6.57 -1.66 -3.28
C VAL A 17 7.37 -0.37 -3.45
N GLN A 18 6.74 0.73 -3.88
CA GLN A 18 7.28 2.06 -3.59
C GLN A 18 6.84 2.45 -2.16
N ALA A 19 7.37 1.76 -1.16
CA ALA A 19 7.34 2.30 0.19
C ALA A 19 8.27 3.52 0.20
N ALA A 20 7.78 4.66 0.66
CA ALA A 20 8.67 5.60 1.32
C ALA A 20 9.14 4.90 2.61
N GLU A 21 10.06 3.96 2.48
CA GLU A 21 10.67 3.30 3.62
C GLU A 21 11.66 4.28 4.22
N ASN A 22 11.33 4.79 5.40
CA ASN A 22 12.33 5.43 6.23
C ASN A 22 13.29 4.33 6.75
N PRO A 23 14.59 4.35 6.40
CA PRO A 23 15.54 3.32 6.78
C PRO A 23 15.80 3.22 8.29
N GLN A 24 15.09 3.97 9.14
CA GLN A 24 15.25 3.97 10.59
C GLN A 24 14.28 3.08 11.38
N LEU A 25 13.16 2.63 10.82
CA LEU A 25 12.22 1.74 11.54
C LEU A 25 12.67 0.28 11.47
N LYS A 26 12.40 -0.48 12.53
CA LYS A 26 12.73 -1.91 12.65
C LYS A 26 11.50 -2.76 12.28
N GLU A 27 11.69 -3.85 11.55
CA GLU A 27 10.67 -4.89 11.39
C GLU A 27 10.59 -5.77 12.65
N ASN A 28 9.38 -6.10 13.09
CA ASN A 28 9.18 -6.94 14.26
C ASN A 28 9.30 -8.43 13.90
N LEU A 29 10.09 -9.17 14.69
CA LEU A 29 10.20 -10.63 14.61
C LEU A 29 9.42 -11.26 15.77
N THR A 30 8.65 -12.31 15.49
CA THR A 30 7.87 -13.01 16.51
C THR A 30 8.76 -14.00 17.27
N ASN A 31 8.91 -13.80 18.59
CA ASN A 31 9.63 -14.74 19.45
C ASN A 31 8.69 -15.81 20.03
N PHE A 32 9.22 -17.00 20.31
CA PHE A 32 8.47 -18.10 20.92
C PHE A 32 9.16 -18.62 22.18
N VAL A 33 8.43 -18.73 23.29
CA VAL A 33 8.92 -19.31 24.54
C VAL A 33 8.10 -20.58 24.86
N PRO A 34 8.69 -21.77 24.69
CA PRO A 34 8.01 -23.05 24.93
C PRO A 34 7.95 -23.45 26.41
N LYS A 35 7.00 -24.31 26.77
CA LYS A 35 6.74 -24.83 28.13
C LYS A 35 7.99 -25.24 28.92
N HIS A 36 8.95 -25.91 28.28
CA HIS A 36 10.14 -26.44 28.97
C HIS A 36 11.13 -25.34 29.40
N SER A 37 11.03 -24.14 28.81
CA SER A 37 11.80 -22.96 29.22
C SER A 37 11.11 -22.17 30.34
N LEU A 38 9.87 -22.52 30.67
CA LEU A 38 9.06 -21.87 31.68
C LEU A 38 9.20 -22.61 33.01
N VAL A 39 9.44 -21.89 34.10
CA VAL A 39 9.40 -22.49 35.42
C VAL A 39 7.95 -22.79 35.76
N GLN A 40 7.69 -24.02 36.22
CA GLN A 40 6.37 -24.56 36.47
C GLN A 40 5.61 -23.70 37.49
N SER A 41 4.44 -23.18 37.11
CA SER A 41 3.49 -22.62 38.07
C SER A 41 2.07 -22.74 37.55
N GLU A 42 1.28 -23.51 38.28
CA GLU A 42 -0.17 -23.40 38.20
C GLU A 42 -0.56 -21.97 38.58
N LEU A 43 -1.34 -21.29 37.74
CA LEU A 43 -1.85 -19.98 38.09
C LEU A 43 -2.89 -20.13 39.20
N PRO A 44 -2.81 -19.37 40.30
CA PRO A 44 -3.77 -19.46 41.41
C PRO A 44 -5.20 -19.04 41.00
N SER A 45 -5.32 -18.27 39.91
CA SER A 45 -6.55 -18.00 39.19
C SER A 45 -6.21 -17.62 37.75
N VAL A 46 -7.13 -17.80 36.80
CA VAL A 46 -6.89 -17.35 35.42
C VAL A 46 -7.43 -15.94 35.24
N SER A 47 -6.57 -14.96 35.51
CA SER A 47 -6.87 -13.53 35.44
C SER A 47 -5.66 -12.73 34.95
N ASP A 48 -5.88 -11.50 34.44
CA ASP A 48 -4.80 -10.57 34.07
C ASP A 48 -3.78 -10.39 35.20
N LYS A 49 -4.29 -10.25 36.43
CA LYS A 49 -3.47 -10.07 37.63
C LYS A 49 -2.56 -11.27 37.88
N ALA A 50 -3.09 -12.49 37.79
CA ALA A 50 -2.32 -13.70 38.00
C ALA A 50 -1.26 -13.91 36.92
N ILE A 51 -1.59 -13.61 35.66
CA ILE A 51 -0.64 -13.70 34.54
C ILE A 51 0.49 -12.68 34.69
N LYS A 52 0.17 -11.42 35.05
CA LYS A 52 1.19 -10.41 35.34
C LYS A 52 2.08 -10.80 36.51
N GLN A 53 1.50 -11.39 37.56
CA GLN A 53 2.27 -11.92 38.69
C GLN A 53 3.19 -13.07 38.26
N TYR A 54 2.72 -13.99 37.43
CA TYR A 54 3.51 -15.05 36.84
C TYR A 54 4.71 -14.51 36.05
N LEU A 55 4.47 -13.53 35.17
CA LEU A 55 5.52 -12.88 34.38
C LEU A 55 6.57 -12.22 35.29
N LYS A 56 6.13 -11.54 36.35
CA LYS A 56 7.01 -10.90 37.33
C LYS A 56 7.88 -11.92 38.09
N GLN A 57 7.28 -13.00 38.57
CA GLN A 57 7.98 -14.07 39.29
C GLN A 57 9.02 -14.79 38.42
N ASN A 58 8.74 -14.89 37.12
CA ASN A 58 9.61 -15.53 36.14
C ASN A 58 10.54 -14.54 35.42
N GLY A 59 10.78 -13.35 35.99
CA GLY A 59 11.54 -12.29 35.32
C GLY A 59 12.97 -12.66 34.91
N LYS A 60 13.59 -13.67 35.56
CA LYS A 60 14.89 -14.22 35.12
C LYS A 60 14.83 -14.86 33.72
N VAL A 61 13.75 -15.61 33.43
CA VAL A 61 13.53 -16.24 32.12
C VAL A 61 13.36 -15.17 31.04
N PHE A 62 12.65 -14.09 31.39
CA PHE A 62 12.36 -13.00 30.46
C PHE A 62 13.43 -11.91 30.44
N LYS A 63 14.50 -12.01 31.25
CA LYS A 63 15.53 -10.96 31.37
C LYS A 63 14.94 -9.58 31.77
N GLY A 64 13.92 -9.57 32.62
CA GLY A 64 13.25 -8.35 33.08
C GLY A 64 11.84 -8.60 33.62
N ASN A 65 11.08 -7.54 33.88
CA ASN A 65 9.69 -7.62 34.34
C ASN A 65 8.70 -7.14 33.24
N PRO A 66 8.27 -8.01 32.31
CA PRO A 66 7.33 -7.60 31.25
C PRO A 66 5.99 -7.11 31.75
N SER A 67 5.57 -7.52 32.96
CA SER A 67 4.22 -7.27 33.46
C SER A 67 3.83 -5.79 33.55
N GLU A 68 4.80 -4.91 33.74
CA GLU A 68 4.62 -3.45 33.82
C GLU A 68 4.42 -2.81 32.45
N ARG A 69 4.76 -3.52 31.37
CA ARG A 69 4.77 -3.01 30.00
C ARG A 69 3.80 -3.74 29.10
N LEU A 70 2.86 -4.50 29.65
CA LEU A 70 1.85 -5.21 28.89
C LEU A 70 0.45 -4.68 29.21
N LYS A 71 -0.27 -4.27 28.18
CA LYS A 71 -1.69 -3.93 28.27
C LYS A 71 -2.51 -5.09 27.71
N LEU A 72 -3.41 -5.64 28.51
CA LEU A 72 -4.36 -6.66 28.04
C LEU A 72 -5.30 -6.01 27.02
N ILE A 73 -5.45 -6.65 25.86
CA ILE A 73 -6.38 -6.24 24.82
C ILE A 73 -7.61 -7.14 24.82
N ASP A 74 -7.39 -8.44 24.94
CA ASP A 74 -8.45 -9.44 24.78
C ASP A 74 -8.09 -10.74 25.51
N HIS A 75 -9.10 -11.55 25.83
CA HIS A 75 -8.92 -12.92 26.27
C HIS A 75 -10.04 -13.82 25.78
N THR A 76 -9.68 -15.02 25.34
CA THR A 76 -10.61 -16.01 24.79
C THR A 76 -10.42 -17.36 25.46
N THR A 77 -11.46 -18.19 25.42
CA THR A 77 -11.39 -19.62 25.75
C THR A 77 -11.74 -20.40 24.48
N ASP A 78 -10.94 -21.39 24.12
CA ASP A 78 -11.21 -22.24 22.96
C ASP A 78 -12.17 -23.40 23.32
N ASP A 79 -12.63 -24.14 22.30
CA ASP A 79 -13.55 -25.28 22.48
C ASP A 79 -12.92 -26.42 23.29
N LEU A 80 -11.58 -26.44 23.34
CA LEU A 80 -10.81 -27.36 24.16
C LEU A 80 -10.56 -26.78 25.56
N GLY A 81 -11.21 -25.71 26.00
CA GLY A 81 -11.08 -25.15 27.35
C GLY A 81 -9.73 -24.51 27.68
N TYR A 82 -8.84 -24.34 26.71
CA TYR A 82 -7.62 -23.56 26.86
C TYR A 82 -7.96 -22.08 26.79
N LYS A 83 -7.19 -21.27 27.53
CA LYS A 83 -7.40 -19.83 27.63
C LYS A 83 -6.24 -19.10 26.97
N HIS A 84 -6.53 -18.03 26.26
CA HIS A 84 -5.54 -17.24 25.54
C HIS A 84 -5.69 -15.77 25.90
N PHE A 85 -4.63 -15.17 26.40
CA PHE A 85 -4.60 -13.76 26.78
C PHE A 85 -3.74 -12.99 25.81
N ARG A 86 -4.35 -12.04 25.10
CA ARG A 86 -3.68 -11.19 24.12
C ARG A 86 -3.33 -9.84 24.75
N TYR A 87 -2.04 -9.58 24.81
CA TYR A 87 -1.44 -8.35 25.29
C TYR A 87 -0.81 -7.56 24.14
N VAL A 88 -0.69 -6.25 24.34
CA VAL A 88 0.20 -5.39 23.55
C VAL A 88 1.26 -4.78 24.46
N PRO A 89 2.55 -4.82 24.07
CA PRO A 89 3.58 -4.08 24.76
C PRO A 89 3.32 -2.56 24.69
N VAL A 90 3.64 -1.84 25.76
CA VAL A 90 3.51 -0.39 25.85
C VAL A 90 4.85 0.28 26.18
N VAL A 91 5.05 1.50 25.68
CA VAL A 91 6.15 2.41 26.03
C VAL A 91 5.51 3.69 26.53
N ASN A 92 5.72 4.05 27.79
CA ASN A 92 5.07 5.22 28.43
C ASN A 92 3.54 5.22 28.23
N GLY A 93 2.90 4.06 28.35
CA GLY A 93 1.46 3.87 28.14
C GLY A 93 1.00 3.84 26.67
N VAL A 94 1.91 4.08 25.71
CA VAL A 94 1.61 4.05 24.27
C VAL A 94 1.83 2.62 23.72
N PRO A 95 0.84 2.01 23.05
CA PRO A 95 1.00 0.69 22.43
C PRO A 95 2.12 0.66 21.39
N VAL A 96 2.95 -0.37 21.43
CA VAL A 96 3.99 -0.61 20.43
C VAL A 96 3.33 -1.06 19.13
N LYS A 97 3.73 -0.45 18.01
CA LYS A 97 3.21 -0.77 16.68
C LYS A 97 3.60 -2.20 16.28
N ASP A 98 2.67 -2.90 15.64
CA ASP A 98 2.85 -4.25 15.08
C ASP A 98 3.41 -5.28 16.07
N SER A 99 3.08 -5.13 17.36
CA SER A 99 3.56 -5.99 18.44
C SER A 99 2.40 -6.54 19.26
N GLN A 100 2.46 -7.84 19.55
CA GLN A 100 1.50 -8.52 20.40
C GLN A 100 2.19 -9.63 21.17
N VAL A 101 1.64 -9.95 22.34
CA VAL A 101 2.05 -11.09 23.15
C VAL A 101 0.81 -11.93 23.43
N ILE A 102 0.85 -13.21 23.15
CA ILE A 102 -0.23 -14.14 23.49
C ILE A 102 0.30 -15.11 24.54
N ILE A 103 -0.42 -15.20 25.65
CA ILE A 103 -0.12 -16.11 26.75
C ILE A 103 -1.17 -17.21 26.75
N HIS A 104 -0.71 -18.45 26.60
CA HIS A 104 -1.57 -19.61 26.51
C HIS A 104 -1.58 -20.38 27.83
N VAL A 105 -2.79 -20.64 28.32
CA VAL A 105 -3.06 -21.29 29.60
C VAL A 105 -3.89 -22.54 29.35
N ASP A 106 -3.47 -23.68 29.92
CA ASP A 106 -4.21 -24.95 29.79
C ASP A 106 -5.40 -25.05 30.76
N LYS A 107 -6.19 -26.13 30.63
CA LYS A 107 -7.36 -26.40 31.49
C LYS A 107 -7.02 -26.49 32.98
N SER A 108 -5.79 -26.86 33.29
CA SER A 108 -5.25 -26.95 34.65
C SER A 108 -4.59 -25.64 35.08
N ASN A 109 -4.90 -24.53 34.40
CA ASN A 109 -4.42 -23.19 34.70
C ASN A 109 -2.89 -23.01 34.59
N ASN A 110 -2.18 -23.88 33.86
CA ASN A 110 -0.74 -23.71 33.65
C ASN A 110 -0.45 -22.87 32.41
N VAL A 111 0.48 -21.94 32.52
CA VAL A 111 1.06 -21.27 31.35
C VAL A 111 1.96 -22.26 30.62
N TYR A 112 1.61 -22.63 29.38
CA TYR A 112 2.36 -23.61 28.61
C TYR A 112 3.05 -23.03 27.38
N ALA A 113 2.63 -21.86 26.90
CA ALA A 113 3.29 -21.19 25.79
C ALA A 113 3.10 -19.67 25.89
N ILE A 114 4.13 -18.96 25.44
CA ILE A 114 4.08 -17.51 25.23
C ILE A 114 4.60 -17.22 23.81
N ASN A 115 3.79 -16.51 23.03
CA ASN A 115 4.11 -16.08 21.67
C ASN A 115 4.24 -14.57 21.63
N GLY A 116 5.27 -14.04 20.96
CA GLY A 116 5.50 -12.62 20.78
C GLY A 116 6.69 -12.05 21.55
N GLU A 117 6.97 -10.77 21.32
CA GLU A 117 8.07 -10.06 21.97
C GLU A 117 7.57 -9.37 23.25
N LEU A 118 8.06 -9.83 24.40
CA LEU A 118 7.68 -9.33 25.72
C LEU A 118 8.20 -7.90 26.02
N ASN A 119 9.17 -7.43 25.25
CA ASN A 119 9.77 -6.09 25.33
C ASN A 119 10.16 -5.67 26.76
N ASN A 120 11.21 -6.31 27.27
CA ASN A 120 11.55 -6.31 28.70
C ASN A 120 12.46 -5.15 29.14
N ASP A 121 12.89 -4.29 28.23
CA ASP A 121 13.72 -3.14 28.57
C ASP A 121 12.86 -2.03 29.20
N ALA A 122 12.80 -1.96 30.53
CA ALA A 122 12.05 -0.92 31.25
C ALA A 122 12.55 0.51 30.97
N SER A 123 13.77 0.67 30.43
CA SER A 123 14.38 1.97 30.15
C SER A 123 14.06 2.52 28.76
N ALA A 124 13.25 1.82 27.95
CA ALA A 124 13.01 2.18 26.57
C ALA A 124 12.49 3.62 26.42
N LYS A 125 13.33 4.50 25.86
CA LYS A 125 13.04 5.92 25.66
C LYS A 125 12.34 6.14 24.34
N THR A 126 11.50 7.18 24.29
CA THR A 126 10.99 7.71 23.03
C THR A 126 11.97 8.73 22.46
N ALA A 127 12.24 8.64 21.16
CA ALA A 127 13.12 9.54 20.41
C ALA A 127 12.47 10.90 20.09
N ASN A 128 11.18 11.04 20.36
CA ASN A 128 10.38 12.24 20.17
C ASN A 128 9.26 12.32 21.22
N SER A 129 8.47 13.39 21.14
CA SER A 129 7.31 13.66 21.99
C SER A 129 6.01 13.73 21.18
N LYS A 130 4.87 13.50 21.82
CA LYS A 130 3.55 13.69 21.19
C LYS A 130 3.18 15.18 21.23
N LYS A 131 3.26 15.88 20.10
CA LYS A 131 2.81 17.29 19.95
C LYS A 131 1.54 17.43 19.12
N LEU A 132 1.26 16.47 18.24
CA LEU A 132 0.05 16.47 17.42
C LEU A 132 -1.11 15.73 18.08
N SER A 133 -2.32 16.17 17.74
CA SER A 133 -3.57 15.44 17.99
C SER A 133 -3.84 14.40 16.91
N ALA A 134 -4.79 13.50 17.17
CA ALA A 134 -5.23 12.50 16.20
C ALA A 134 -5.83 13.14 14.93
N ASN A 135 -6.58 14.24 15.09
CA ASN A 135 -7.18 14.95 13.94
C ASN A 135 -6.11 15.63 13.10
N GLN A 136 -5.13 16.31 13.71
CA GLN A 136 -4.00 16.89 12.96
C GLN A 136 -3.22 15.82 12.20
N ALA A 137 -2.98 14.66 12.82
CA ALA A 137 -2.33 13.54 12.12
C ALA A 137 -3.17 13.00 10.96
N LEU A 138 -4.50 12.97 11.11
CA LEU A 138 -5.42 12.61 10.03
C LEU A 138 -5.37 13.63 8.88
N ASP A 139 -5.30 14.92 9.16
CA ASP A 139 -5.14 15.98 8.15
C ASP A 139 -3.82 15.84 7.38
N HIS A 140 -2.71 15.58 8.10
CA HIS A 140 -1.42 15.29 7.50
C HIS A 140 -1.49 14.04 6.60
N ALA A 141 -2.21 12.99 7.02
CA ALA A 141 -2.38 11.78 6.23
C ALA A 141 -3.22 12.02 4.96
N PHE A 142 -4.32 12.79 5.05
CA PHE A 142 -5.14 13.18 3.91
C PHE A 142 -4.33 13.99 2.89
N LYS A 143 -3.59 14.99 3.36
CA LYS A 143 -2.66 15.75 2.52
C LYS A 143 -1.64 14.85 1.83
N ALA A 144 -1.12 13.84 2.54
CA ALA A 144 -0.14 12.90 2.01
C ALA A 144 -0.68 11.97 0.92
N ILE A 145 -1.98 11.63 0.96
CA ILE A 145 -2.64 10.83 -0.10
C ILE A 145 -3.22 11.70 -1.22
N GLY A 146 -3.05 13.03 -1.16
CA GLY A 146 -3.55 13.96 -2.18
C GLY A 146 -5.08 14.05 -2.23
N LYS A 147 -5.76 13.86 -1.10
CA LYS A 147 -7.22 13.93 -0.97
C LYS A 147 -7.60 14.84 0.20
N SER A 148 -8.79 15.41 0.15
CA SER A 148 -9.44 16.01 1.33
C SER A 148 -10.46 15.03 1.93
N PRO A 149 -10.83 15.16 3.21
CA PRO A 149 -11.87 14.34 3.83
C PRO A 149 -13.21 14.37 3.08
N GLU A 150 -13.55 15.51 2.47
CA GLU A 150 -14.79 15.74 1.73
C GLU A 150 -14.77 15.16 0.32
N ALA A 151 -13.56 14.93 -0.24
CA ALA A 151 -13.37 14.39 -1.58
C ALA A 151 -13.50 12.85 -1.64
N VAL A 152 -13.83 12.20 -0.53
CA VAL A 152 -13.89 10.73 -0.42
C VAL A 152 -15.14 10.26 0.32
N SER A 153 -15.74 9.18 -0.15
CA SER A 153 -17.01 8.68 0.41
C SER A 153 -17.06 7.15 0.47
N ASN A 154 -17.83 6.63 1.43
CA ASN A 154 -18.31 5.25 1.48
C ASN A 154 -19.82 5.17 1.14
N GLY A 155 -20.29 6.06 0.26
CA GLY A 155 -21.70 6.24 -0.07
C GLY A 155 -22.48 6.82 1.12
N ASN A 156 -23.57 6.15 1.51
CA ASN A 156 -24.40 6.56 2.65
C ASN A 156 -23.80 6.19 4.02
N VAL A 157 -22.61 5.57 4.05
CA VAL A 157 -21.94 5.16 5.29
C VAL A 157 -20.83 6.17 5.62
N ALA A 158 -20.81 6.66 6.85
CA ALA A 158 -19.75 7.56 7.32
C ALA A 158 -18.37 6.86 7.27
N ASN A 159 -17.36 7.59 6.78
CA ASN A 159 -15.99 7.11 6.72
C ASN A 159 -15.44 6.83 8.13
N LYS A 160 -15.10 5.58 8.43
CA LYS A 160 -14.49 5.17 9.71
C LYS A 160 -12.97 5.36 9.69
N ASN A 161 -12.52 6.57 9.39
CA ASN A 161 -11.11 6.91 9.45
C ASN A 161 -10.62 6.85 10.90
N LYS A 162 -9.38 6.42 11.11
CA LYS A 162 -8.83 6.19 12.45
C LYS A 162 -7.41 6.69 12.52
N ALA A 163 -7.05 7.36 13.60
CA ALA A 163 -5.68 7.76 13.90
C ALA A 163 -5.34 7.33 15.33
N GLU A 164 -4.46 6.34 15.47
CA GLU A 164 -4.06 5.82 16.78
C GLU A 164 -2.60 6.13 17.06
N LEU A 165 -2.31 6.68 18.24
CA LEU A 165 -0.94 6.89 18.67
C LEU A 165 -0.28 5.53 18.98
N LYS A 166 0.86 5.26 18.35
CA LYS A 166 1.68 4.06 18.54
C LYS A 166 3.14 4.43 18.76
N ALA A 167 3.88 3.51 19.37
CA ALA A 167 5.33 3.57 19.50
C ALA A 167 5.96 2.62 18.46
N ALA A 168 6.61 3.17 17.43
CA ALA A 168 7.30 2.39 16.40
C ALA A 168 8.76 2.15 16.81
N ALA A 169 9.21 0.90 16.80
CA ALA A 169 10.60 0.58 17.13
C ALA A 169 11.56 1.11 16.05
N THR A 170 12.67 1.69 16.47
CA THR A 170 13.75 2.15 15.60
C THR A 170 14.92 1.16 15.61
N LYS A 171 15.74 1.18 14.56
CA LYS A 171 16.89 0.26 14.42
C LYS A 171 17.94 0.40 15.53
N ASP A 172 18.04 1.58 16.15
CA ASP A 172 18.91 1.85 17.31
C ASP A 172 18.29 1.39 18.65
N GLY A 173 17.19 0.65 18.64
CA GLY A 173 16.55 0.08 19.83
C GLY A 173 15.68 1.07 20.62
N LYS A 174 15.43 2.27 20.09
CA LYS A 174 14.51 3.25 20.69
C LYS A 174 13.10 3.10 20.12
N TYR A 175 12.20 3.95 20.60
CA TYR A 175 10.85 4.06 20.07
C TYR A 175 10.59 5.45 19.52
N ARG A 176 9.87 5.55 18.41
CA ARG A 176 9.37 6.82 17.88
C ARG A 176 7.85 6.85 17.97
N LEU A 177 7.31 7.87 18.62
CA LEU A 177 5.87 8.09 18.70
C LEU A 177 5.36 8.56 17.34
N ALA A 178 4.38 7.85 16.80
CA ALA A 178 3.76 8.14 15.53
C ALA A 178 2.28 7.75 15.56
N TYR A 179 1.46 8.43 14.78
CA TYR A 179 0.09 8.05 14.52
C TYR A 179 0.04 7.03 13.40
N ASP A 180 -0.61 5.91 13.67
CA ASP A 180 -1.01 4.94 12.66
C ASP A 180 -2.41 5.32 12.17
N VAL A 181 -2.45 5.86 10.95
CA VAL A 181 -3.66 6.45 10.36
C VAL A 181 -4.21 5.51 9.30
N THR A 182 -5.48 5.15 9.42
CA THR A 182 -6.22 4.37 8.43
C THR A 182 -7.27 5.25 7.76
N ILE A 183 -7.24 5.31 6.43
CA ILE A 183 -8.23 6.03 5.61
C ILE A 183 -8.85 5.05 4.60
N ARG A 184 -10.17 4.90 4.62
CA ARG A 184 -10.91 3.95 3.77
C ARG A 184 -12.08 4.62 3.08
N TYR A 185 -12.18 4.45 1.77
CA TYR A 185 -13.27 4.99 0.95
C TYR A 185 -13.48 4.11 -0.30
N ILE A 186 -14.66 4.21 -0.93
CA ILE A 186 -14.98 3.55 -2.21
C ILE A 186 -15.05 4.52 -3.39
N GLU A 187 -15.29 5.80 -3.12
CA GLU A 187 -15.34 6.87 -4.13
C GLU A 187 -14.22 7.90 -3.88
N PRO A 188 -13.60 8.45 -4.95
CA PRO A 188 -13.84 8.15 -6.36
C PRO A 188 -13.30 6.78 -6.81
N GLU A 189 -12.42 6.17 -6.01
CA GLU A 189 -11.88 4.83 -6.25
C GLU A 189 -11.67 4.10 -4.91
N PRO A 190 -11.88 2.78 -4.82
CA PRO A 190 -11.66 2.05 -3.58
C PRO A 190 -10.23 2.15 -3.08
N ALA A 191 -10.08 2.51 -1.81
CA ALA A 191 -8.77 2.61 -1.17
C ALA A 191 -8.83 2.19 0.31
N ASN A 192 -7.69 1.68 0.79
CA ASN A 192 -7.46 1.35 2.18
C ASN A 192 -6.04 1.78 2.55
N TRP A 193 -5.87 3.08 2.80
CA TRP A 193 -4.59 3.67 3.12
C TRP A 193 -4.20 3.38 4.57
N GLU A 194 -2.94 3.02 4.76
CA GLU A 194 -2.24 3.07 6.04
C GLU A 194 -1.09 4.06 5.97
N VAL A 195 -1.15 5.08 6.81
CA VAL A 195 -0.19 6.19 6.84
C VAL A 195 0.37 6.31 8.25
N THR A 196 1.68 6.21 8.39
CA THR A 196 2.37 6.47 9.65
C THR A 196 2.84 7.92 9.68
N VAL A 197 2.29 8.72 10.59
CA VAL A 197 2.56 10.16 10.71
C VAL A 197 3.32 10.42 12.01
N ASP A 198 4.45 11.10 11.92
CA ASP A 198 5.25 11.48 13.08
C ASP A 198 4.46 12.30 14.09
N ALA A 199 4.40 11.87 15.35
CA ALA A 199 3.55 12.51 16.37
C ALA A 199 4.07 13.87 16.85
N GLU A 200 5.30 14.27 16.49
CA GLU A 200 5.89 15.54 16.85
C GLU A 200 5.81 16.56 15.71
N THR A 201 6.12 16.11 14.49
CA THR A 201 6.38 16.97 13.33
C THR A 201 5.31 16.89 12.25
N GLY A 202 4.45 15.86 12.25
CA GLY A 202 3.49 15.62 11.18
C GLY A 202 4.11 15.06 9.89
N LYS A 203 5.42 14.79 9.89
CA LYS A 203 6.10 14.16 8.76
C LYS A 203 5.56 12.75 8.53
N VAL A 204 5.25 12.42 7.29
CA VAL A 204 4.87 11.06 6.89
C VAL A 204 6.09 10.17 6.90
N LEU A 205 6.08 9.13 7.75
CA LEU A 205 7.17 8.17 7.93
C LEU A 205 7.00 6.93 7.04
N LYS A 206 5.76 6.53 6.77
CA LYS A 206 5.37 5.43 5.88
C LYS A 206 3.97 5.71 5.31
N LYS A 207 3.71 5.28 4.07
CA LYS A 207 2.40 5.35 3.43
C LYS A 207 2.24 4.14 2.51
N GLN A 208 1.09 3.45 2.59
CA GLN A 208 0.76 2.32 1.71
C GLN A 208 -0.76 2.25 1.48
N ASN A 209 -1.20 1.81 0.30
CA ASN A 209 -2.59 1.44 0.04
C ASN A 209 -2.70 -0.09 0.08
N LYS A 210 -3.62 -0.63 0.87
CA LYS A 210 -3.90 -2.05 1.03
C LYS A 210 -4.91 -2.60 0.01
N VAL A 211 -5.56 -1.74 -0.77
CA VAL A 211 -6.30 -2.20 -1.95
C VAL A 211 -5.24 -2.56 -2.99
N GLU A 212 -5.13 -3.86 -3.28
CA GLU A 212 -4.15 -4.38 -4.24
C GLU A 212 -4.57 -4.02 -5.68
N HIS A 213 -3.71 -3.28 -6.37
CA HIS A 213 -3.59 -3.36 -7.82
C HIS A 213 -2.50 -4.39 -8.10
N ALA A 214 -2.86 -5.58 -8.53
CA ALA A 214 -1.85 -6.57 -8.87
C ALA A 214 -1.33 -6.25 -10.28
N ALA A 215 -0.06 -5.81 -10.37
CA ALA A 215 0.60 -5.71 -11.65
C ALA A 215 0.49 -7.06 -12.37
N ALA A 216 0.03 -7.02 -13.61
CA ALA A 216 -0.20 -8.19 -14.42
C ALA A 216 0.36 -7.93 -15.83
N THR A 217 0.55 -9.00 -16.58
CA THR A 217 0.87 -8.91 -18.00
C THR A 217 -0.27 -9.47 -18.82
N GLY A 218 -0.52 -8.84 -19.96
CA GLY A 218 -1.50 -9.29 -20.93
C GLY A 218 -0.97 -9.18 -22.35
N THR A 219 -1.86 -9.44 -23.29
CA THR A 219 -1.61 -9.21 -24.70
C THR A 219 -2.70 -8.33 -25.29
N GLY A 220 -2.38 -7.62 -26.36
CA GLY A 220 -3.36 -6.83 -27.11
C GLY A 220 -3.09 -6.91 -28.60
N THR A 221 -4.14 -6.74 -29.40
CA THR A 221 -4.04 -6.62 -30.86
C THR A 221 -4.01 -5.13 -31.22
N THR A 222 -2.96 -4.69 -31.90
CA THR A 222 -2.85 -3.30 -32.39
C THR A 222 -3.80 -3.04 -33.56
N LEU A 223 -3.97 -1.77 -33.93
CA LEU A 223 -4.72 -1.35 -35.13
C LEU A 223 -4.17 -2.01 -36.40
N LYS A 224 -2.85 -2.23 -36.46
CA LYS A 224 -2.14 -2.93 -37.55
C LYS A 224 -2.25 -4.46 -37.48
N GLY A 225 -3.03 -5.00 -36.54
CA GLY A 225 -3.27 -6.44 -36.40
C GLY A 225 -2.12 -7.21 -35.74
N LYS A 226 -1.13 -6.53 -35.17
CA LYS A 226 0.00 -7.18 -34.48
C LYS A 226 -0.36 -7.45 -33.03
N THR A 227 -0.02 -8.64 -32.53
CA THR A 227 -0.08 -8.93 -31.09
C THR A 227 1.12 -8.33 -30.37
N VAL A 228 0.86 -7.58 -29.30
CA VAL A 228 1.89 -7.00 -28.41
C VAL A 228 1.66 -7.42 -26.97
N SER A 229 2.73 -7.47 -26.18
CA SER A 229 2.63 -7.65 -24.72
C SER A 229 2.34 -6.31 -24.06
N LEU A 230 1.46 -6.33 -23.06
CA LEU A 230 1.04 -5.16 -22.30
C LEU A 230 1.33 -5.39 -20.82
N ASN A 231 1.88 -4.37 -20.17
CA ASN A 231 1.84 -4.28 -18.71
C ASN A 231 0.48 -3.70 -18.33
N ILE A 232 -0.24 -4.37 -17.45
CA ILE A 232 -1.61 -4.05 -17.06
C ILE A 232 -1.75 -4.27 -15.56
N SER A 233 -2.95 -4.04 -15.01
CA SER A 233 -3.25 -4.37 -13.62
C SER A 233 -4.49 -5.24 -13.53
N SER A 234 -4.56 -6.13 -12.55
CA SER A 234 -5.78 -6.82 -12.17
C SER A 234 -6.48 -6.05 -11.04
N GLU A 235 -7.73 -5.65 -11.28
CA GLU A 235 -8.58 -4.88 -10.38
C GLU A 235 -10.00 -5.45 -10.39
N ASN A 236 -10.55 -5.77 -9.22
CA ASN A 236 -11.95 -6.21 -9.05
C ASN A 236 -12.37 -7.36 -9.99
N GLY A 237 -11.48 -8.36 -10.18
CA GLY A 237 -11.73 -9.50 -11.06
C GLY A 237 -11.69 -9.19 -12.56
N LYS A 238 -11.19 -8.02 -12.95
CA LYS A 238 -10.94 -7.61 -14.34
C LYS A 238 -9.48 -7.22 -14.53
N TYR A 239 -9.06 -7.18 -15.78
CA TYR A 239 -7.79 -6.62 -16.20
C TYR A 239 -8.02 -5.21 -16.73
N VAL A 240 -7.21 -4.25 -16.31
CA VAL A 240 -7.31 -2.84 -16.69
C VAL A 240 -6.02 -2.33 -17.31
N MET A 241 -6.10 -1.38 -18.24
CA MET A 241 -4.94 -0.73 -18.85
C MET A 241 -4.30 0.29 -17.89
N ARG A 242 -3.68 -0.24 -16.83
CA ARG A 242 -2.85 0.47 -15.86
C ARG A 242 -1.51 -0.24 -15.76
N ASP A 243 -0.45 0.40 -16.25
CA ASP A 243 0.93 -0.07 -16.12
C ASP A 243 1.51 0.48 -14.82
N LEU A 244 1.91 -0.42 -13.92
CA LEU A 244 2.59 -0.12 -12.65
C LEU A 244 4.08 -0.53 -12.67
N SER A 245 4.59 -0.98 -13.82
CA SER A 245 5.96 -1.51 -13.97
C SER A 245 7.03 -0.43 -14.06
N LYS A 246 6.64 0.85 -14.20
CA LYS A 246 7.59 1.92 -14.43
C LYS A 246 8.41 2.22 -13.17
N PRO A 247 9.71 2.52 -13.31
CA PRO A 247 10.57 2.89 -12.19
C PRO A 247 9.94 4.03 -11.37
N THR A 248 10.21 4.03 -10.06
CA THR A 248 9.75 5.05 -9.10
C THR A 248 8.23 5.11 -8.82
N GLY A 249 7.45 4.17 -9.37
CA GLY A 249 6.01 4.09 -9.14
C GLY A 249 5.17 4.97 -10.06
N THR A 250 5.73 5.46 -11.17
CA THR A 250 4.95 6.11 -12.23
C THR A 250 3.90 5.15 -12.78
N GLN A 251 2.70 5.66 -13.02
CA GLN A 251 1.62 4.88 -13.63
C GLN A 251 1.34 5.41 -15.03
N ILE A 252 1.14 4.50 -15.98
CA ILE A 252 0.57 4.81 -17.29
C ILE A 252 -0.84 4.25 -17.33
N ILE A 253 -1.82 5.09 -17.66
CA ILE A 253 -3.23 4.73 -17.62
C ILE A 253 -3.92 5.13 -18.93
N THR A 254 -4.69 4.20 -19.49
CA THR A 254 -5.42 4.41 -20.74
C THR A 254 -6.93 4.29 -20.55
N TYR A 255 -7.65 5.30 -21.00
CA TYR A 255 -9.10 5.44 -20.89
C TYR A 255 -9.76 5.47 -22.28
N ASP A 256 -11.05 5.18 -22.31
CA ASP A 256 -11.91 5.20 -23.48
C ASP A 256 -13.03 6.25 -23.26
N LEU A 257 -13.09 7.23 -24.16
CA LEU A 257 -14.10 8.27 -24.15
C LEU A 257 -15.39 7.90 -24.88
N GLN A 258 -15.41 6.79 -25.61
CA GLN A 258 -16.58 6.25 -26.30
C GLN A 258 -17.17 7.28 -27.30
N ASN A 259 -16.29 7.92 -28.07
CA ASN A 259 -16.59 8.96 -29.06
C ASN A 259 -17.14 10.29 -28.48
N ARG A 260 -16.97 10.52 -27.17
CA ARG A 260 -17.36 11.79 -26.51
C ARG A 260 -16.18 12.77 -26.51
N GLN A 261 -16.49 14.07 -26.44
CA GLN A 261 -15.51 15.16 -26.27
C GLN A 261 -15.57 15.82 -24.88
N TYR A 262 -16.28 15.19 -23.95
CA TYR A 262 -16.51 15.65 -22.59
C TYR A 262 -16.32 14.49 -21.61
N ASN A 263 -16.28 14.77 -20.31
CA ASN A 263 -16.02 13.79 -19.24
C ASN A 263 -14.65 13.09 -19.35
N LEU A 264 -13.60 13.86 -19.62
CA LEU A 264 -12.22 13.39 -19.50
C LEU A 264 -11.93 12.90 -18.05
N PRO A 265 -11.11 11.84 -17.87
CA PRO A 265 -10.42 11.07 -18.91
C PRO A 265 -11.29 10.00 -19.60
N GLY A 266 -12.52 9.77 -19.14
CA GLY A 266 -13.41 8.72 -19.64
C GLY A 266 -13.41 7.48 -18.77
N THR A 267 -13.73 6.33 -19.36
CA THR A 267 -13.81 5.05 -18.65
C THR A 267 -12.48 4.30 -18.75
N LEU A 268 -11.94 3.80 -17.63
CA LEU A 268 -10.72 3.00 -17.64
C LEU A 268 -10.92 1.75 -18.51
N VAL A 269 -10.04 1.55 -19.50
CA VAL A 269 -10.14 0.41 -20.40
C VAL A 269 -9.93 -0.87 -19.61
N SER A 270 -10.90 -1.80 -19.72
CA SER A 270 -10.91 -3.05 -18.97
C SER A 270 -11.39 -4.23 -19.80
N SER A 271 -11.01 -5.43 -19.37
CA SER A 271 -11.42 -6.72 -19.95
C SER A 271 -11.59 -7.76 -18.84
N THR A 272 -12.44 -8.76 -19.06
CA THR A 272 -12.56 -9.92 -18.15
C THR A 272 -11.39 -10.91 -18.32
N THR A 273 -10.64 -10.81 -19.41
CA THR A 273 -9.43 -11.59 -19.68
C THR A 273 -8.22 -10.67 -19.79
N ASN A 274 -7.01 -11.21 -19.67
CA ASN A 274 -5.78 -10.45 -19.90
C ASN A 274 -5.45 -10.27 -21.40
N GLN A 275 -6.42 -10.46 -22.29
CA GLN A 275 -6.29 -10.32 -23.73
C GLN A 275 -7.21 -9.21 -24.23
N PHE A 276 -6.64 -8.18 -24.84
CA PHE A 276 -7.33 -7.01 -25.39
C PHE A 276 -7.36 -7.09 -26.92
N THR A 277 -8.25 -7.92 -27.46
CA THR A 277 -8.24 -8.32 -28.88
C THR A 277 -9.41 -7.78 -29.70
N THR A 278 -10.41 -7.13 -29.07
CA THR A 278 -11.57 -6.60 -29.80
C THR A 278 -11.17 -5.42 -30.67
N SER A 279 -11.92 -5.16 -31.76
CA SER A 279 -11.68 -4.02 -32.65
C SER A 279 -11.74 -2.68 -31.91
N SER A 280 -12.69 -2.53 -30.98
CA SER A 280 -12.83 -1.33 -30.14
C SER A 280 -11.66 -1.11 -29.18
N GLN A 281 -10.89 -2.15 -28.83
CA GLN A 281 -9.75 -2.02 -27.92
C GLN A 281 -8.45 -1.63 -28.63
N ARG A 282 -8.39 -1.74 -29.96
CA ARG A 282 -7.11 -1.61 -30.71
C ARG A 282 -6.45 -0.25 -30.54
N ALA A 283 -7.24 0.83 -30.58
CA ALA A 283 -6.71 2.18 -30.36
C ALA A 283 -6.13 2.34 -28.95
N ALA A 284 -6.81 1.76 -27.93
CA ALA A 284 -6.32 1.75 -26.56
C ALA A 284 -5.05 0.90 -26.40
N VAL A 285 -4.98 -0.26 -27.06
CA VAL A 285 -3.78 -1.12 -27.08
C VAL A 285 -2.59 -0.36 -27.61
N ASP A 286 -2.72 0.32 -28.76
CA ASP A 286 -1.64 1.10 -29.34
C ASP A 286 -1.25 2.29 -28.44
N ALA A 287 -2.22 3.05 -27.92
CA ALA A 287 -1.95 4.16 -27.00
C ALA A 287 -1.16 3.70 -25.77
N HIS A 288 -1.61 2.62 -25.13
CA HIS A 288 -0.99 2.09 -23.91
C HIS A 288 0.42 1.56 -24.18
N TYR A 289 0.56 0.76 -25.24
CA TYR A 289 1.83 0.16 -25.64
C TYR A 289 2.87 1.23 -26.04
N ASN A 290 2.47 2.16 -26.91
CA ASN A 290 3.35 3.21 -27.42
C ASN A 290 3.80 4.12 -26.27
N LEU A 291 2.87 4.51 -25.39
CA LEU A 291 3.20 5.39 -24.28
C LEU A 291 4.16 4.72 -23.29
N GLY A 292 4.01 3.41 -23.07
CA GLY A 292 4.98 2.61 -22.34
C GLY A 292 6.39 2.69 -22.92
N LYS A 293 6.52 2.63 -24.25
CA LYS A 293 7.81 2.73 -24.96
C LYS A 293 8.39 4.14 -24.94
N VAL A 294 7.55 5.16 -25.11
CA VAL A 294 7.99 6.56 -25.06
C VAL A 294 8.50 6.92 -23.66
N TYR A 295 7.81 6.50 -22.60
CA TYR A 295 8.31 6.65 -21.22
C TYR A 295 9.69 6.00 -21.07
N ASP A 296 9.84 4.73 -21.51
CA ASP A 296 11.09 4.00 -21.37
C ASP A 296 12.24 4.70 -22.11
N TYR A 297 11.97 5.27 -23.28
CA TYR A 297 12.94 6.06 -24.02
C TYR A 297 13.42 7.29 -23.23
N PHE A 298 12.51 8.10 -22.67
CA PHE A 298 12.88 9.26 -21.87
C PHE A 298 13.67 8.88 -20.62
N TYR A 299 13.23 7.83 -19.93
CA TYR A 299 13.89 7.36 -18.72
C TYR A 299 15.26 6.77 -19.00
N GLN A 300 15.41 5.92 -20.01
CA GLN A 300 16.68 5.25 -20.28
C GLN A 300 17.71 6.22 -20.85
N THR A 301 17.30 7.09 -21.77
CA THR A 301 18.18 8.01 -22.51
C THR A 301 18.55 9.25 -21.69
N PHE A 302 17.58 9.90 -21.06
CA PHE A 302 17.78 11.20 -20.40
C PHE A 302 17.72 11.11 -18.87
N LYS A 303 17.46 9.91 -18.32
CA LYS A 303 17.12 9.72 -16.89
C LYS A 303 15.94 10.58 -16.45
N ARG A 304 15.08 10.97 -17.41
CA ARG A 304 13.90 11.77 -17.13
C ARG A 304 12.77 10.86 -16.65
N ASN A 305 12.30 11.09 -15.45
CA ASN A 305 11.26 10.29 -14.85
C ASN A 305 9.87 10.86 -15.13
N SER A 306 9.18 10.33 -16.15
CA SER A 306 7.91 10.86 -16.67
C SER A 306 8.04 12.22 -17.35
N TYR A 307 6.91 12.79 -17.81
CA TYR A 307 6.88 14.08 -18.50
C TYR A 307 7.31 15.23 -17.59
N ASP A 308 7.16 15.12 -16.27
CA ASP A 308 7.44 16.16 -15.25
C ASP A 308 8.78 15.98 -14.52
N ASN A 309 9.54 14.93 -14.87
CA ASN A 309 10.75 14.50 -14.18
C ASN A 309 10.57 14.15 -12.69
N LYS A 310 9.33 13.99 -12.21
CA LYS A 310 8.99 13.69 -10.81
C LYS A 310 8.24 12.37 -10.68
N GLY A 311 8.11 11.62 -11.78
CA GLY A 311 7.39 10.36 -11.83
C GLY A 311 5.87 10.54 -11.89
N GLY A 312 5.40 11.69 -12.36
CA GLY A 312 3.98 12.00 -12.51
C GLY A 312 3.22 10.96 -13.32
N LYS A 313 1.96 10.74 -12.96
CA LYS A 313 1.05 9.82 -13.64
C LYS A 313 0.82 10.27 -15.08
N ILE A 314 0.88 9.34 -16.03
CA ILE A 314 0.65 9.63 -17.45
C ILE A 314 -0.70 9.06 -17.87
N VAL A 315 -1.59 9.94 -18.33
CA VAL A 315 -2.95 9.59 -18.72
C VAL A 315 -3.12 9.76 -20.22
N SER A 316 -3.80 8.80 -20.85
CA SER A 316 -4.20 8.83 -22.26
C SER A 316 -5.67 8.47 -22.40
N SER A 317 -6.38 9.15 -23.29
CA SER A 317 -7.77 8.86 -23.65
C SER A 317 -7.91 8.65 -25.14
N VAL A 318 -8.45 7.50 -25.55
CA VAL A 318 -8.76 7.18 -26.95
C VAL A 318 -10.25 7.40 -27.25
N HIS A 319 -10.62 7.32 -28.52
CA HIS A 319 -11.99 7.56 -29.00
C HIS A 319 -12.49 8.95 -28.61
N TYR A 320 -11.63 9.97 -28.70
CA TYR A 320 -12.00 11.36 -28.45
C TYR A 320 -12.81 11.90 -29.64
N GLY A 321 -14.08 12.19 -29.40
CA GLY A 321 -15.00 12.68 -30.43
C GLY A 321 -15.32 11.66 -31.54
N SER A 322 -16.11 12.09 -32.52
CA SER A 322 -16.47 11.27 -33.68
C SER A 322 -15.77 11.79 -34.92
N ARG A 323 -15.09 10.89 -35.66
CA ARG A 323 -14.31 11.22 -36.86
C ARG A 323 -13.31 12.37 -36.62
N TYR A 324 -12.74 12.41 -35.42
CA TYR A 324 -11.88 13.51 -34.99
C TYR A 324 -10.47 13.30 -35.54
N ASN A 325 -10.04 14.21 -36.42
CA ASN A 325 -8.77 14.15 -37.15
C ASN A 325 -7.62 14.83 -36.39
N ASN A 326 -7.49 14.58 -35.09
CA ASN A 326 -6.38 15.13 -34.31
C ASN A 326 -6.05 14.32 -33.04
N ALA A 327 -4.84 14.53 -32.54
CA ALA A 327 -4.37 14.12 -31.22
C ALA A 327 -3.80 15.36 -30.52
N ALA A 328 -3.79 15.35 -29.19
CA ALA A 328 -3.26 16.49 -28.43
C ALA A 328 -2.82 16.09 -27.02
N TRP A 329 -1.75 16.73 -26.55
CA TRP A 329 -1.54 17.02 -25.13
C TRP A 329 -2.41 18.21 -24.70
N ILE A 330 -3.23 18.02 -23.68
CA ILE A 330 -4.18 19.06 -23.21
C ILE A 330 -3.81 19.68 -21.87
N GLY A 331 -2.56 19.53 -21.44
CA GLY A 331 -2.02 20.13 -20.20
C GLY A 331 -1.70 19.11 -19.11
N ASP A 332 -2.50 18.05 -19.00
CA ASP A 332 -2.35 17.01 -17.97
C ASP A 332 -2.56 15.57 -18.49
N GLN A 333 -3.02 15.41 -19.73
CA GLN A 333 -3.21 14.11 -20.39
C GLN A 333 -3.13 14.21 -21.92
N MET A 334 -2.99 13.06 -22.58
CA MET A 334 -3.11 12.94 -24.04
C MET A 334 -4.53 12.53 -24.43
N ILE A 335 -5.02 13.06 -25.56
CA ILE A 335 -6.25 12.64 -26.22
C ILE A 335 -5.95 12.20 -27.66
N TYR A 336 -6.65 11.16 -28.12
CA TYR A 336 -6.50 10.62 -29.47
C TYR A 336 -7.88 10.48 -30.13
N GLY A 337 -8.04 11.13 -31.28
CA GLY A 337 -9.18 10.89 -32.17
C GLY A 337 -9.00 9.62 -33.00
N ASP A 338 -10.12 9.09 -33.51
CA ASP A 338 -10.13 7.90 -34.36
C ASP A 338 -9.88 8.20 -35.84
N GLY A 339 -9.80 9.48 -36.21
CA GLY A 339 -9.75 9.90 -37.59
C GLY A 339 -11.06 9.65 -38.35
N ASP A 340 -11.15 10.20 -39.55
CA ASP A 340 -12.34 10.14 -40.40
C ASP A 340 -12.45 8.85 -41.23
N GLY A 341 -11.46 7.96 -41.14
CA GLY A 341 -11.39 6.70 -41.88
C GLY A 341 -10.97 6.85 -43.35
N SER A 342 -10.64 8.07 -43.79
CA SER A 342 -10.18 8.36 -45.16
C SER A 342 -8.79 9.00 -45.17
N PHE A 343 -8.63 10.11 -44.48
CA PHE A 343 -7.36 10.82 -44.37
C PHE A 343 -6.59 10.40 -43.13
N PHE A 344 -7.30 10.20 -42.01
CA PHE A 344 -6.72 9.69 -40.77
C PHE A 344 -7.38 8.38 -40.35
N SER A 345 -6.54 7.43 -39.91
CA SER A 345 -6.92 6.31 -39.06
C SER A 345 -6.69 6.69 -37.59
N PRO A 346 -7.07 5.85 -36.61
CA PRO A 346 -6.93 6.23 -35.21
C PRO A 346 -5.49 6.60 -34.85
N LEU A 347 -5.32 7.82 -34.32
CA LEU A 347 -4.01 8.47 -34.28
C LEU A 347 -3.06 7.84 -33.24
N SER A 348 -3.60 7.11 -32.26
CA SER A 348 -2.78 6.35 -31.30
C SER A 348 -1.98 5.22 -31.95
N GLY A 349 -2.35 4.78 -33.17
CA GLY A 349 -1.65 3.76 -33.94
C GLY A 349 -0.25 4.14 -34.41
N SER A 350 0.17 5.38 -34.19
CA SER A 350 1.49 5.88 -34.55
C SER A 350 2.33 6.23 -33.33
N MET A 351 3.50 5.59 -33.21
CA MET A 351 4.44 5.82 -32.11
C MET A 351 4.97 7.25 -32.08
N ASP A 352 5.21 7.84 -33.26
CA ASP A 352 5.69 9.21 -33.39
C ASP A 352 4.66 10.23 -32.90
N VAL A 353 3.37 10.03 -33.16
CA VAL A 353 2.27 10.85 -32.62
C VAL A 353 2.27 10.76 -31.10
N THR A 354 2.28 9.55 -30.51
CA THR A 354 2.36 9.41 -29.05
C THR A 354 3.61 10.06 -28.46
N ALA A 355 4.76 9.94 -29.12
CA ALA A 355 6.00 10.59 -28.69
C ALA A 355 5.92 12.12 -28.79
N HIS A 356 5.32 12.64 -29.86
CA HIS A 356 5.08 14.05 -30.08
C HIS A 356 4.22 14.64 -28.97
N GLU A 357 3.06 14.02 -28.69
CA GLU A 357 2.15 14.51 -27.66
C GLU A 357 2.78 14.45 -26.26
N MET A 358 3.47 13.36 -25.91
CA MET A 358 4.17 13.31 -24.62
C MET A 358 5.29 14.37 -24.52
N THR A 359 5.93 14.73 -25.64
CA THR A 359 6.97 15.76 -25.68
C THR A 359 6.41 17.16 -25.46
N HIS A 360 5.15 17.43 -25.81
CA HIS A 360 4.48 18.67 -25.39
C HIS A 360 4.43 18.79 -23.86
N GLY A 361 4.06 17.71 -23.16
CA GLY A 361 4.10 17.67 -21.69
C GLY A 361 5.52 17.88 -21.12
N VAL A 362 6.54 17.29 -21.74
CA VAL A 362 7.95 17.55 -21.36
C VAL A 362 8.34 19.01 -21.55
N THR A 363 7.91 19.62 -22.66
CA THR A 363 8.22 21.02 -22.97
C THR A 363 7.54 21.95 -21.96
N GLN A 364 6.28 21.70 -21.62
CA GLN A 364 5.54 22.41 -20.58
C GLN A 364 6.27 22.41 -19.22
N GLU A 365 6.90 21.28 -18.87
CA GLU A 365 7.58 21.13 -17.58
C GLU A 365 9.06 21.55 -17.60
N THR A 366 9.56 22.08 -18.72
CA THR A 366 10.98 22.51 -18.84
C THR A 366 11.17 23.92 -19.37
N ALA A 367 10.44 24.32 -20.42
CA ALA A 367 10.64 25.60 -21.10
C ALA A 367 9.73 26.73 -20.56
N THR A 368 8.71 26.40 -19.77
CA THR A 368 7.80 27.35 -19.11
C THR A 368 7.99 27.43 -17.59
N ALA A 369 9.08 26.87 -17.06
CA ALA A 369 9.42 26.85 -15.63
C ALA A 369 10.43 27.93 -15.24
#